data_AF-A0A7S2XXV6-F1
#
_entry.id   AF-A0A7S2XXV6-F1
#
_cell.length_a   1.000
_cell.length_b   1.000
_cell.length_c   1.000
_cell.angle_alpha   90.00
_cell.angle_beta   90.00
_cell.angle_gamma   90.00
#
_symmetry.space_group_name_H-M   'P 1'
#
loop_
_entity.id
_entity.type
_entity.pdbx_description
1 polymer ?
#
loop_
_entity_poly.entity_id
_entity_poly.type
_entity_poly.pdbx_seq_one_letter_code
_entity_poly.pdbx_strand_id
1 'polypeptide(L)'
;MDRRADIEAVDSRMWTPLHVATFHGQYDLVCLLLDNGADVNFLDLHKNFPGEAFSHKVPVAQRQKIHSLLQLFRKHDVEGFWRKQFREEKVSHHQAQAWISHLKKLSNQNILRADEAEREKASANAKLEHMSQRITQAQQCHRELLDRFKADLEAQQEVAGRMKDELTVERENIASKRSCIQDLEVKVAAVKEAASGPAPSMSPSAHAAARSRNLKKQAEVNDLQSMIAERIHILKTEVATTKNDQDHKMKVVTSRVAALMKQKRHLQRELAELQTTTSTQLANIEVLTSQAAMNTLKIGLLT
;
A
#
# COMPACT_ATOMS: atom_id res chain seq x y z
N MET A 1 -25.40 48.65 38.34
CA MET A 1 -26.82 49.08 38.42
C MET A 1 -27.65 47.81 38.44
N ASP A 2 -27.77 47.20 39.62
CA ASP A 2 -28.58 45.99 39.84
C ASP A 2 -30.06 46.36 39.93
N ARG A 3 -30.75 46.34 38.79
CA ARG A 3 -32.21 46.30 38.75
C ARG A 3 -32.59 45.06 37.96
N ARG A 4 -33.19 44.07 38.63
CA ARG A 4 -33.84 42.91 38.00
C ARG A 4 -35.02 43.41 37.18
N ALA A 5 -34.76 43.96 35.99
CA ALA A 5 -35.80 44.29 35.04
C ALA A 5 -36.42 42.99 34.54
N ASP A 6 -37.74 42.89 34.62
CA ASP A 6 -38.46 41.73 34.12
C ASP A 6 -38.41 41.74 32.58
N ILE A 7 -37.72 40.75 32.01
CA ILE A 7 -37.48 40.61 30.57
C ILE A 7 -38.76 40.22 29.83
N GLU A 8 -39.74 39.68 30.56
CA GLU A 8 -41.06 39.28 30.05
C GLU A 8 -42.16 40.28 30.44
N ALA A 9 -41.80 41.47 30.92
CA ALA A 9 -42.78 42.51 31.21
C ALA A 9 -43.57 42.85 29.94
N VAL A 10 -44.90 42.90 30.05
CA VAL A 10 -45.78 43.21 28.92
C VAL A 10 -46.44 44.57 29.07
N ASP A 11 -46.58 45.29 27.96
CA ASP A 11 -47.39 46.49 27.90
C ASP A 11 -48.89 46.19 27.67
N SER A 12 -49.72 47.22 27.49
CA SER A 12 -51.16 47.06 27.24
C SER A 12 -51.52 46.35 25.93
N ARG A 13 -50.54 46.11 25.06
CA ARG A 13 -50.68 45.37 23.80
C ARG A 13 -50.04 43.98 23.86
N MET A 14 -49.68 43.52 25.06
CA MET A 14 -48.93 42.29 25.27
C MET A 14 -47.53 42.33 24.61
N TRP A 15 -46.97 43.51 24.37
CA TRP A 15 -45.61 43.60 23.84
C TRP A 15 -44.59 43.42 24.95
N THR A 16 -43.73 42.41 24.78
CA THR A 16 -42.53 42.22 25.59
C THR A 16 -41.42 43.19 25.14
N PRO A 17 -40.37 43.42 25.97
CA PRO A 17 -39.17 44.12 25.55
C PRO A 17 -38.62 43.63 24.20
N LEU A 18 -38.75 42.34 23.90
CA LEU A 18 -38.34 41.76 22.62
C LEU A 18 -39.23 42.20 21.45
N HIS A 19 -40.54 42.36 21.64
CA HIS A 19 -41.43 42.96 20.63
C HIS A 19 -41.04 44.41 20.33
N VAL A 20 -40.74 45.20 21.36
CA VAL A 20 -40.34 46.61 21.19
C VAL A 20 -38.98 46.72 20.48
N ALA A 21 -38.00 45.93 20.91
CA ALA A 21 -36.66 45.92 20.30
C ALA A 21 -36.70 45.51 18.82
N THR A 22 -37.50 44.49 18.50
CA THR A 22 -37.69 44.02 17.12
C THR A 22 -38.46 45.05 16.28
N PHE A 23 -39.52 45.65 16.81
CA PHE A 23 -40.31 46.67 16.11
C PHE A 23 -39.47 47.88 15.69
N HIS A 24 -38.52 48.30 16.53
CA HIS A 24 -37.57 49.39 16.24
C HIS A 24 -36.31 48.94 15.48
N GLY A 25 -36.16 47.64 15.20
CA GLY A 25 -35.00 47.10 14.48
C GLY A 25 -33.69 47.15 15.27
N GLN A 26 -33.73 47.26 16.61
CA GLN A 26 -32.54 47.41 17.44
C GLN A 26 -31.83 46.07 17.63
N TYR A 27 -30.99 45.70 16.66
CA TYR A 27 -30.32 44.40 16.63
C TYR A 27 -29.51 44.10 17.91
N ASP A 28 -28.75 45.06 18.40
CA ASP A 28 -27.91 44.86 19.59
C ASP A 28 -28.75 44.65 20.86
N LEU A 29 -29.90 45.34 20.94
CA LEU A 29 -30.85 45.15 22.04
C LEU A 29 -31.57 43.80 21.93
N VAL A 30 -31.87 43.34 20.71
CA VAL A 30 -32.43 42.01 20.45
C VAL A 30 -31.43 40.94 20.90
N CYS A 31 -30.15 41.03 20.53
CA CYS A 31 -29.13 40.09 21.01
C CYS A 31 -29.03 40.10 22.54
N LEU A 32 -28.99 41.28 23.16
CA LEU A 32 -28.94 41.40 24.61
C LEU A 32 -30.15 40.74 25.29
N LEU A 33 -31.36 40.92 24.77
CA LEU A 33 -32.57 40.30 25.31
C LEU A 33 -32.58 38.78 25.13
N LEU A 34 -32.11 38.28 23.98
CA LEU A 34 -31.96 36.84 23.73
C LEU A 34 -30.91 36.20 24.65
N ASP A 35 -29.77 36.86 24.85
CA ASP A 35 -28.71 36.42 25.77
C ASP A 35 -29.20 36.35 27.23
N ASN A 36 -30.17 37.19 27.58
CA ASN A 36 -30.82 37.20 28.88
C ASN A 36 -32.05 36.27 28.95
N GLY A 37 -32.33 35.49 27.91
CA GLY A 37 -33.33 34.41 27.91
C GLY A 37 -34.77 34.85 27.60
N ALA A 38 -34.95 35.92 26.82
CA ALA A 38 -36.26 36.39 26.37
C ALA A 38 -36.99 35.33 25.52
N ASP A 39 -38.29 35.16 25.75
CA ASP A 39 -39.15 34.21 25.05
C ASP A 39 -39.44 34.68 23.61
N VAL A 40 -38.88 33.96 22.64
CA VAL A 40 -39.08 34.22 21.20
C VAL A 40 -40.43 33.76 20.67
N ASN A 41 -41.19 33.00 21.47
CA ASN A 41 -42.49 32.45 21.13
C ASN A 41 -43.67 33.19 21.78
N PHE A 42 -43.40 34.30 22.49
CA PHE A 42 -44.43 35.10 23.12
C PHE A 42 -45.32 35.80 22.07
N LEU A 43 -46.64 35.69 22.18
CA LEU A 43 -47.56 36.29 21.21
C LEU A 43 -48.11 37.62 21.72
N ASP A 44 -48.14 38.63 20.86
CA ASP A 44 -48.86 39.88 21.15
C ASP A 44 -50.39 39.73 21.02
N LEU A 45 -51.16 40.79 21.30
CA LEU A 45 -52.63 40.79 21.15
C LEU A 45 -53.11 40.50 19.72
N HIS A 46 -52.24 40.70 18.72
CA HIS A 46 -52.52 40.44 17.32
C HIS A 46 -52.07 39.05 16.88
N LYS A 47 -51.60 38.21 17.82
CA LYS A 47 -51.04 36.88 17.59
C LYS A 47 -49.80 36.89 16.69
N ASN A 48 -49.03 37.97 16.72
CA ASN A 48 -47.74 38.06 16.06
C ASN A 48 -46.63 37.66 17.03
N PHE A 49 -45.61 37.00 16.51
CA PHE A 49 -44.35 36.76 17.23
C PHE A 49 -43.44 38.00 17.18
N PRO A 50 -42.47 38.12 18.10
CA PRO A 50 -41.41 39.11 17.98
C PRO A 50 -40.71 38.97 16.63
N GLY A 51 -40.50 40.09 15.92
CA GLY A 51 -39.91 40.08 14.58
C GLY A 51 -40.86 39.76 13.42
N GLU A 52 -42.18 39.69 13.65
CA GLU A 52 -43.19 39.66 12.58
C GLU A 52 -43.79 41.05 12.31
N ALA A 53 -43.76 41.95 13.29
CA ALA A 53 -44.14 43.35 13.16
C ALA A 53 -42.91 44.24 13.24
N PHE A 54 -42.55 44.92 12.14
CA PHE A 54 -41.49 45.93 12.10
C PHE A 54 -42.08 47.31 11.79
N SER A 55 -41.48 48.36 12.35
CA SER A 55 -41.78 49.72 11.92
C SER A 55 -41.37 49.91 10.45
N HIS A 56 -42.19 50.61 9.68
CA HIS A 56 -41.93 50.96 8.28
C HIS A 56 -40.62 51.75 8.09
N LYS A 57 -40.07 52.32 9.16
CA LYS A 57 -38.81 53.06 9.20
C LYS A 57 -37.55 52.18 9.25
N VAL A 58 -37.69 50.89 9.53
CA VAL A 58 -36.55 49.97 9.65
C VAL A 58 -36.10 49.50 8.24
N PRO A 59 -34.79 49.57 7.90
CA PRO A 59 -34.27 49.05 6.64
C PRO A 59 -34.56 47.56 6.44
N VAL A 60 -34.88 47.14 5.21
CA VAL A 60 -35.22 45.74 4.89
C VAL A 60 -34.10 44.76 5.26
N ALA A 61 -32.84 45.14 5.03
CA ALA A 61 -31.68 44.32 5.42
C ALA A 61 -31.62 44.05 6.93
N GLN A 62 -31.97 45.05 7.75
CA GLN A 62 -31.96 44.94 9.21
C GLN A 62 -33.12 44.08 9.72
N ARG A 63 -34.30 44.19 9.08
CA ARG A 63 -35.45 43.30 9.35
C ARG A 63 -35.11 41.84 9.06
N GLN A 64 -34.50 41.57 7.90
CA GLN A 64 -34.13 40.21 7.51
C GLN A 64 -33.12 39.60 8.47
N LYS A 65 -32.15 40.39 8.93
CA LYS A 65 -31.13 39.95 9.90
C LYS A 65 -31.76 39.54 11.23
N ILE A 66 -32.64 40.38 11.79
CA ILE A 66 -33.35 40.11 13.05
C ILE A 66 -34.29 38.92 12.90
N HIS A 67 -35.05 38.85 11.80
CA HIS A 67 -35.98 37.76 11.54
C HIS A 67 -35.26 36.40 11.44
N SER A 68 -34.13 36.35 10.72
CA SER A 68 -33.33 35.12 10.58
C SER A 68 -32.77 34.63 11.92
N LEU A 69 -32.35 35.56 12.79
CA LEU A 69 -31.89 35.26 14.15
C LEU A 69 -33.00 34.64 14.99
N LEU A 70 -34.19 35.26 15.01
CA LEU A 70 -35.32 34.77 15.80
C LEU A 70 -35.85 33.42 15.28
N GLN A 71 -35.84 33.22 13.97
CA GLN A 71 -36.20 31.94 13.36
C GLN A 71 -35.24 30.81 13.74
N LEU A 72 -33.94 31.10 13.88
CA LEU A 72 -32.94 30.15 14.36
C LEU A 72 -33.21 29.76 15.82
N PHE A 73 -33.47 30.73 16.69
CA PHE A 73 -33.79 30.47 18.10
C PHE A 73 -35.11 29.71 18.26
N ARG A 74 -36.12 30.00 17.43
CA ARG A 74 -37.42 29.29 17.44
C ARG A 74 -37.31 27.81 17.03
N LYS A 75 -36.37 27.47 16.13
CA LYS A 75 -36.16 26.08 15.68
C LYS A 75 -35.50 25.18 16.75
N HIS A 76 -34.84 25.76 17.75
CA HIS A 76 -34.11 25.03 18.79
C HIS A 76 -34.77 25.12 20.19
N ASP A 77 -36.08 25.33 20.27
CA ASP A 77 -36.76 25.61 21.55
C ASP A 77 -36.98 24.37 22.44
N VAL A 78 -35.93 23.95 23.14
CA VAL A 78 -36.00 22.91 24.18
C VAL A 78 -36.52 23.49 25.50
N GLU A 79 -36.31 24.78 25.77
CA GLU A 79 -36.72 25.41 27.04
C GLU A 79 -38.22 25.76 27.09
N GLY A 80 -38.84 26.10 25.96
CA GLY A 80 -40.27 26.41 25.86
C GLY A 80 -41.18 25.19 26.08
N PHE A 81 -40.70 24.01 25.68
CA PHE A 81 -41.34 22.73 26.01
C PHE A 81 -41.50 22.56 27.54
N TRP A 82 -40.42 22.79 28.29
CA TRP A 82 -40.42 22.64 29.74
C TRP A 82 -41.12 23.81 30.45
N ARG A 83 -40.99 25.05 29.97
CA ARG A 83 -41.69 26.22 30.53
C ARG A 83 -43.22 26.10 30.45
N LYS A 84 -43.75 25.42 29.44
CA LYS A 84 -45.18 25.14 29.31
C LYS A 84 -45.63 24.08 30.33
N GLN A 85 -44.88 22.98 30.46
CA GLN A 85 -45.19 21.92 31.41
C GLN A 85 -45.13 22.39 32.88
N PHE A 86 -44.15 23.23 33.25
CA PHE A 86 -44.03 23.76 34.62
C PHE A 86 -45.11 24.76 35.02
N ARG A 87 -45.66 25.52 34.06
CA ARG A 87 -46.80 26.41 34.30
C ARG A 87 -48.08 25.63 34.60
N GLU A 88 -48.21 24.43 34.04
CA GLU A 88 -49.38 23.57 34.22
C GLU A 88 -49.31 22.75 35.54
N GLU A 89 -48.13 22.49 36.11
CA GLU A 89 -47.95 21.63 37.30
C GLU A 89 -47.73 22.34 38.66
N LYS A 90 -47.82 23.67 38.77
CA LYS A 90 -47.64 24.44 40.04
C LYS A 90 -46.35 24.10 40.83
N VAL A 91 -45.24 23.83 40.14
CA VAL A 91 -43.95 23.53 40.78
C VAL A 91 -43.32 24.81 41.37
N SER A 92 -42.77 24.74 42.59
CA SER A 92 -42.16 25.88 43.29
C SER A 92 -40.92 26.42 42.54
N HIS A 93 -40.77 27.76 42.48
CA HIS A 93 -39.67 28.44 41.79
C HIS A 93 -38.27 27.93 42.20
N HIS A 94 -38.08 27.57 43.47
CA HIS A 94 -36.81 27.04 43.95
C HIS A 94 -36.47 25.65 43.39
N GLN A 95 -37.49 24.78 43.24
CA GLN A 95 -37.32 23.44 42.65
C GLN A 95 -37.05 23.55 41.15
N ALA A 96 -37.73 24.46 40.45
CA ALA A 96 -37.46 24.77 39.05
C ALA A 96 -36.02 25.28 38.84
N GLN A 97 -35.51 26.17 39.71
CA GLN A 97 -34.12 26.66 39.60
C GLN A 97 -33.07 25.59 39.91
N ALA A 98 -33.31 24.73 40.90
CA ALA A 98 -32.43 23.59 41.19
C ALA A 98 -32.35 22.62 40.00
N TRP A 99 -33.48 22.38 39.33
CA TRP A 99 -33.56 21.53 38.15
C TRP A 99 -32.92 22.16 36.91
N ILE A 100 -33.11 23.46 36.67
CA ILE A 100 -32.42 24.19 35.61
C ILE A 100 -30.89 24.14 35.82
N SER A 101 -30.42 24.32 37.06
CA SER A 101 -29.00 24.18 37.38
C SER A 101 -28.47 22.77 37.11
N HIS A 102 -29.26 21.74 37.46
CA HIS A 102 -28.92 20.35 37.19
C HIS A 102 -28.88 20.04 35.68
N LEU A 103 -29.84 20.54 34.90
CA LEU A 103 -29.90 20.38 33.45
C LEU A 103 -28.77 21.12 32.73
N LYS A 104 -28.40 22.33 33.19
CA LYS A 104 -27.20 23.03 32.70
C LYS A 104 -25.93 22.22 32.98
N LYS A 105 -25.84 21.60 34.14
CA LYS A 105 -24.71 20.73 34.51
C LYS A 105 -24.65 19.49 33.61
N LEU A 106 -25.80 18.85 33.35
CA LEU A 106 -25.91 17.71 32.44
C LEU A 106 -25.62 18.09 30.98
N SER A 107 -26.10 19.24 30.51
CA SER A 107 -25.82 19.78 29.18
C SER A 107 -24.32 20.05 29.00
N ASN A 108 -23.68 20.73 29.96
CA ASN A 108 -22.23 20.97 29.91
C ASN A 108 -21.42 19.67 29.99
N GLN A 109 -21.87 18.68 30.78
CA GLN A 109 -21.26 17.34 30.81
C GLN A 109 -21.41 16.59 29.48
N ASN A 110 -22.54 16.75 28.80
CA ASN A 110 -22.77 16.14 27.49
C ASN A 110 -21.96 16.83 26.38
N ILE A 111 -21.79 18.16 26.44
CA ILE A 111 -20.90 18.90 25.53
C ILE A 111 -19.44 18.46 25.73
N LEU A 112 -18.96 18.38 26.99
CA LEU A 112 -17.61 17.89 27.29
C LEU A 112 -17.39 16.44 26.82
N ARG A 113 -18.38 15.56 27.01
CA ARG A 113 -18.33 14.18 26.49
C ARG A 113 -18.35 14.12 24.96
N ALA A 114 -19.04 15.04 24.29
CA ALA A 114 -19.03 15.14 22.84
C ALA A 114 -17.65 15.58 22.33
N ASP A 115 -17.03 16.58 22.96
CA ASP A 115 -15.67 17.03 22.66
C ASP A 115 -14.62 15.93 22.93
N GLU A 116 -14.77 15.18 24.03
CA GLU A 116 -13.93 14.01 24.33
C GLU A 116 -14.10 12.91 23.28
N ALA A 117 -15.33 12.59 22.88
CA ALA A 117 -15.60 11.63 21.82
C ALA A 117 -15.06 12.07 20.45
N GLU A 118 -15.12 13.36 20.12
CA GLU A 118 -14.50 13.90 18.91
C GLU A 118 -12.97 13.84 18.96
N ARG A 119 -12.34 14.11 20.11
CA ARG A 119 -10.89 13.97 20.29
C ARG A 119 -10.44 12.52 20.20
N GLU A 120 -11.19 11.59 20.79
CA GLU A 120 -10.92 10.16 20.67
C GLU A 120 -11.05 9.68 19.21
N LYS A 121 -12.07 10.16 18.49
CA LYS A 121 -12.24 9.92 17.06
C LYS A 121 -11.09 10.48 16.22
N ALA A 122 -10.66 11.72 16.50
CA ALA A 122 -9.51 12.33 15.83
C ALA A 122 -8.20 11.55 16.10
N SER A 123 -8.00 11.09 17.34
CA SER A 123 -6.87 10.24 17.73
C SER A 123 -6.89 8.88 17.02
N ALA A 124 -8.06 8.24 16.93
CA ALA A 124 -8.24 6.99 16.19
C ALA A 124 -7.97 7.17 14.68
N ASN A 125 -8.47 8.26 14.09
CA ASN A 125 -8.22 8.60 12.69
C ASN A 125 -6.73 8.84 12.41
N ALA A 126 -6.03 9.57 13.29
CA ALA A 126 -4.59 9.79 13.15
C ALA A 126 -3.78 8.48 13.23
N LYS A 127 -4.17 7.55 14.11
CA LYS A 127 -3.56 6.20 14.18
C LYS A 127 -3.80 5.40 12.89
N LEU A 128 -5.01 5.46 12.35
CA LEU A 128 -5.39 4.82 11.09
C LEU A 128 -4.64 5.40 9.88
N GLU A 129 -4.51 6.72 9.81
CA GLU A 129 -3.77 7.41 8.76
C GLU A 129 -2.28 7.04 8.79
N HIS A 130 -1.67 7.00 9.98
CA HIS A 130 -0.30 6.53 10.16
C HIS A 130 -0.12 5.05 9.75
N MET A 131 -1.08 4.17 10.05
CA MET A 131 -1.04 2.78 9.57
C MET A 131 -1.14 2.69 8.05
N SER A 132 -2.07 3.43 7.44
CA SER A 132 -2.23 3.52 5.98
C SER A 132 -0.93 3.95 5.31
N GLN A 133 -0.30 5.00 5.83
CA GLN A 133 0.96 5.53 5.33
C GLN A 133 2.10 4.51 5.41
N ARG A 134 2.21 3.77 6.51
CA ARG A 134 3.19 2.67 6.65
C ARG A 134 2.97 1.56 5.63
N ILE A 135 1.72 1.20 5.36
CA ILE A 135 1.40 0.16 4.37
C ILE A 135 1.73 0.66 2.96
N THR A 136 1.42 1.92 2.62
CA THR A 136 1.81 2.52 1.34
C THR A 136 3.33 2.53 1.15
N GLN A 137 4.08 2.88 2.19
CA GLN A 137 5.56 2.83 2.17
C GLN A 137 6.08 1.40 1.99
N ALA A 138 5.50 0.42 2.68
CA ALA A 138 5.86 -0.99 2.50
C ALA A 138 5.59 -1.48 1.07
N GLN A 139 4.43 -1.13 0.49
CA GLN A 139 4.10 -1.44 -0.89
C GLN A 139 5.06 -0.79 -1.90
N GLN A 140 5.50 0.45 -1.65
CA GLN A 140 6.50 1.11 -2.47
C GLN A 140 7.86 0.38 -2.39
N CYS A 141 8.32 0.04 -1.19
CA CYS A 141 9.56 -0.70 -0.99
C CYS A 141 9.55 -2.06 -1.71
N HIS A 142 8.44 -2.80 -1.64
CA HIS A 142 8.28 -4.07 -2.37
C HIS A 142 8.35 -3.91 -3.88
N ARG A 143 7.76 -2.84 -4.45
CA ARG A 143 7.85 -2.54 -5.89
C ARG A 143 9.29 -2.30 -6.32
N GLU A 144 10.03 -1.47 -5.59
CA GLU A 144 11.43 -1.18 -5.88
C GLU A 144 12.32 -2.43 -5.77
N LEU A 145 12.06 -3.30 -4.80
CA LEU A 145 12.71 -4.61 -4.70
C LEU A 145 12.41 -5.48 -5.92
N LEU A 146 11.14 -5.59 -6.34
CA LEU A 146 10.76 -6.36 -7.52
C LEU A 146 11.43 -5.85 -8.80
N ASP A 147 11.57 -4.55 -8.97
CA ASP A 147 12.23 -3.98 -10.14
C ASP A 147 13.75 -4.26 -10.14
N ARG A 148 14.40 -4.19 -8.97
CA ARG A 148 15.79 -4.67 -8.81
C ARG A 148 15.92 -6.15 -9.17
N PHE A 149 15.01 -7.00 -8.70
CA PHE A 149 15.02 -8.42 -9.03
C PHE A 149 14.79 -8.70 -10.52
N LYS A 150 13.97 -7.91 -11.21
CA LYS A 150 13.80 -8.01 -12.67
C LYS A 150 15.11 -7.68 -13.38
N ALA A 151 15.77 -6.58 -13.00
CA ALA A 151 17.05 -6.19 -13.59
C ALA A 151 18.13 -7.26 -13.37
N ASP A 152 18.21 -7.83 -12.15
CA ASP A 152 19.12 -8.93 -11.85
C ASP A 152 18.80 -10.19 -12.67
N LEU A 153 17.52 -10.51 -12.87
CA LEU A 153 17.10 -11.64 -13.69
C LEU A 153 17.49 -11.44 -15.16
N GLU A 154 17.28 -10.25 -15.70
CA GLU A 154 17.66 -9.88 -17.07
C GLU A 154 19.18 -9.97 -17.25
N ALA A 155 19.96 -9.42 -16.32
CA ALA A 155 21.42 -9.53 -16.32
C ALA A 155 21.90 -10.99 -16.26
N GLN A 156 21.27 -11.82 -15.43
CA GLN A 156 21.60 -13.26 -15.35
C GLN A 156 21.17 -14.03 -16.61
N GLN A 157 20.09 -13.63 -17.28
CA GLN A 157 19.68 -14.20 -18.56
C GLN A 157 20.65 -13.82 -19.68
N GLU A 158 21.18 -12.60 -19.67
CA GLU A 158 22.21 -12.16 -20.61
C GLU A 158 23.53 -12.93 -20.42
N VAL A 159 23.95 -13.13 -19.15
CA VAL A 159 25.08 -14.00 -18.82
C VAL A 159 24.84 -15.44 -19.30
N ALA A 160 23.63 -15.97 -19.11
CA ALA A 160 23.27 -17.29 -19.62
C ALA A 160 23.31 -17.36 -21.15
N GLY A 161 22.91 -16.28 -21.84
CA GLY A 161 23.00 -16.15 -23.29
C GLY A 161 24.44 -16.21 -23.78
N ARG A 162 25.31 -15.33 -23.26
CA ARG A 162 26.75 -15.34 -23.57
C ARG A 162 27.39 -16.70 -23.31
N MET A 163 27.07 -17.32 -22.17
CA MET A 163 27.61 -18.63 -21.83
C MET A 163 27.11 -19.73 -22.78
N LYS A 164 25.88 -19.63 -23.28
CA LYS A 164 25.36 -20.54 -24.31
C LYS A 164 26.16 -20.42 -25.61
N ASP A 165 26.51 -19.21 -26.01
CA ASP A 165 27.33 -18.95 -27.21
C ASP A 165 28.78 -19.42 -27.03
N GLU A 166 29.37 -19.24 -25.85
CA GLU A 166 30.68 -19.83 -25.52
C GLU A 166 30.64 -21.37 -25.59
N LEU A 167 29.57 -21.97 -25.08
CA LEU A 167 29.36 -23.43 -25.13
C LEU A 167 29.19 -23.96 -26.55
N THR A 168 28.61 -23.20 -27.49
CA THR A 168 28.52 -23.64 -28.89
C THR A 168 29.90 -23.67 -29.53
N VAL A 169 30.70 -22.62 -29.36
CA VAL A 169 32.08 -22.54 -29.87
C VAL A 169 32.94 -23.67 -29.28
N GLU A 170 32.85 -23.92 -27.98
CA GLU A 170 33.59 -25.01 -27.36
C GLU A 170 33.12 -26.40 -27.80
N ARG A 171 31.82 -26.59 -28.08
CA ARG A 171 31.30 -27.85 -28.63
C ARG A 171 31.85 -28.13 -30.02
N GLU A 172 31.95 -27.10 -30.86
CA GLU A 172 32.59 -27.19 -32.18
C GLU A 172 34.06 -27.56 -32.03
N ASN A 173 34.79 -26.93 -31.12
CA ASN A 173 36.18 -27.26 -30.82
C ASN A 173 36.34 -28.72 -30.33
N ILE A 174 35.47 -29.19 -29.43
CA ILE A 174 35.44 -30.58 -28.99
C ILE A 174 35.15 -31.53 -30.18
N ALA A 175 34.22 -31.18 -31.06
CA ALA A 175 33.91 -31.98 -32.25
C ALA A 175 35.13 -32.08 -33.19
N SER A 176 35.83 -30.97 -33.44
CA SER A 176 37.08 -30.95 -34.20
C SER A 176 38.16 -31.81 -33.54
N LYS A 177 38.34 -31.71 -32.22
CA LYS A 177 39.30 -32.56 -31.48
C LYS A 177 38.95 -34.05 -31.56
N ARG A 178 37.66 -34.41 -31.49
CA ARG A 178 37.19 -35.79 -31.66
C ARG A 178 37.45 -36.31 -33.07
N SER A 179 37.20 -35.50 -34.10
CA SER A 179 37.54 -35.85 -35.48
C SER A 179 39.04 -36.12 -35.62
N CYS A 180 39.88 -35.24 -35.05
CA CYS A 180 41.34 -35.42 -35.07
C CYS A 180 41.78 -36.70 -34.35
N ILE A 181 41.18 -37.02 -33.19
CA ILE A 181 41.43 -38.29 -32.50
C ILE A 181 41.09 -39.48 -33.41
N GLN A 182 39.92 -39.44 -34.07
CA GLN A 182 39.47 -40.52 -34.93
C GLN A 182 40.40 -40.72 -36.15
N ASP A 183 40.88 -39.63 -36.76
CA ASP A 183 41.87 -39.69 -37.83
C ASP A 183 43.22 -40.27 -37.36
N LEU A 184 43.67 -39.89 -36.16
CA LEU A 184 44.90 -40.42 -35.57
C LEU A 184 44.77 -41.91 -35.23
N GLU A 185 43.62 -42.34 -34.71
CA GLU A 185 43.33 -43.75 -34.41
C GLU A 185 43.35 -44.61 -35.69
N VAL A 186 42.77 -44.11 -36.80
CA VAL A 186 42.83 -44.78 -38.11
C VAL A 186 44.27 -44.86 -38.62
N LYS A 187 45.05 -43.78 -38.51
CA LYS A 187 46.47 -43.78 -38.90
C LYS A 187 47.30 -44.79 -38.09
N VAL A 188 47.06 -44.89 -36.78
CA VAL A 188 47.73 -45.89 -35.93
C VAL A 188 47.36 -47.31 -36.34
N ALA A 189 46.09 -47.58 -36.66
CA ALA A 189 45.65 -48.87 -37.15
C ALA A 189 46.34 -49.26 -38.47
N ALA A 190 46.42 -48.33 -39.43
CA ALA A 190 47.09 -48.56 -40.71
C ALA A 190 48.60 -48.82 -40.55
N VAL A 191 49.28 -48.09 -39.66
CA VAL A 191 50.70 -48.30 -39.37
C VAL A 191 50.94 -49.66 -38.69
N LYS A 192 50.02 -50.11 -37.82
CA LYS A 192 50.08 -51.47 -37.23
C LYS A 192 49.92 -52.57 -38.28
N GLU A 193 48.98 -52.42 -39.21
CA GLU A 193 48.78 -53.40 -40.30
C GLU A 193 50.00 -53.48 -41.21
N ALA A 194 50.57 -52.34 -41.61
CA ALA A 194 51.77 -52.28 -42.45
C ALA A 194 53.00 -52.94 -41.79
N ALA A 195 53.11 -52.87 -40.46
CA ALA A 195 54.17 -53.54 -39.68
C ALA A 195 53.96 -55.06 -39.55
N SER A 196 52.73 -55.56 -39.72
CA SER A 196 52.37 -56.98 -39.60
C SER A 196 52.44 -57.79 -40.92
N GLY A 197 52.91 -57.17 -42.00
CA GLY A 197 52.98 -57.79 -43.34
C GLY A 197 53.82 -59.08 -43.39
N PRO A 198 53.49 -60.02 -44.30
CA PRO A 198 54.12 -61.34 -44.34
C PRO A 198 55.63 -61.28 -44.62
N ALA A 199 56.39 -62.09 -43.90
CA ALA A 199 57.85 -62.16 -44.03
C ALA A 199 58.27 -62.56 -45.46
N PRO A 200 59.21 -61.85 -46.10
CA PRO A 200 59.62 -62.17 -47.47
C PRO A 200 60.43 -63.49 -47.49
N SER A 201 60.13 -64.37 -48.44
CA SER A 201 60.92 -65.57 -48.71
C SER A 201 62.29 -65.17 -49.31
N MET A 202 63.36 -65.21 -48.51
CA MET A 202 64.71 -64.83 -48.95
C MET A 202 65.79 -65.81 -48.47
N SER A 203 66.97 -65.79 -49.11
CA SER A 203 68.10 -66.66 -48.81
C SER A 203 68.80 -66.34 -47.46
N PRO A 204 69.58 -67.28 -46.87
CA PRO A 204 70.15 -67.16 -45.51
C PRO A 204 71.15 -66.01 -45.31
N SER A 205 71.91 -65.63 -46.34
CA SER A 205 72.89 -64.53 -46.30
C SER A 205 72.21 -63.15 -46.33
N ALA A 206 71.10 -63.02 -47.08
CA ALA A 206 70.30 -61.80 -47.13
C ALA A 206 69.46 -61.57 -45.86
N HIS A 207 69.19 -62.62 -45.10
CA HIS A 207 68.31 -62.60 -43.92
C HIS A 207 68.83 -61.72 -42.78
N ALA A 208 70.14 -61.72 -42.47
CA ALA A 208 70.67 -61.00 -41.32
C ALA A 208 70.63 -59.46 -41.51
N ALA A 209 71.06 -58.97 -42.68
CA ALA A 209 71.02 -57.55 -43.02
C ALA A 209 69.59 -57.04 -43.27
N ALA A 210 68.69 -57.90 -43.76
CA ALA A 210 67.27 -57.60 -43.86
C ALA A 210 66.60 -57.54 -42.47
N ARG A 211 66.90 -58.48 -41.56
CA ARG A 211 66.41 -58.48 -40.17
C ARG A 211 66.81 -57.23 -39.41
N SER A 212 68.08 -56.83 -39.49
CA SER A 212 68.56 -55.62 -38.79
C SER A 212 67.90 -54.35 -39.31
N ARG A 213 67.68 -54.23 -40.63
CA ARG A 213 66.91 -53.12 -41.22
C ARG A 213 65.42 -53.16 -40.84
N ASN A 214 64.82 -54.35 -40.77
CA ASN A 214 63.42 -54.50 -40.36
C ASN A 214 63.22 -54.17 -38.88
N LEU A 215 64.16 -54.56 -38.02
CA LEU A 215 64.16 -54.24 -36.58
C LEU A 215 64.29 -52.72 -36.33
N LYS A 216 65.14 -52.02 -37.09
CA LYS A 216 65.23 -50.55 -37.03
C LYS A 216 63.94 -49.85 -37.46
N LYS A 217 63.36 -50.28 -38.59
CA LYS A 217 62.06 -49.76 -39.05
C LYS A 217 60.94 -50.06 -38.06
N GLN A 218 60.94 -51.23 -37.45
CA GLN A 218 59.97 -51.61 -36.42
C GLN A 218 60.11 -50.76 -35.16
N ALA A 219 61.34 -50.42 -34.75
CA ALA A 219 61.58 -49.52 -33.63
C ALA A 219 61.08 -48.09 -33.93
N GLU A 220 61.38 -47.54 -35.11
CA GLU A 220 60.86 -46.23 -35.56
C GLU A 220 59.33 -46.20 -35.61
N VAL A 221 58.70 -47.29 -36.08
CA VAL A 221 57.24 -47.44 -36.09
C VAL A 221 56.67 -47.48 -34.67
N ASN A 222 57.31 -48.20 -33.74
CA ASN A 222 56.87 -48.28 -32.35
C ASN A 222 56.99 -46.92 -31.64
N ASP A 223 58.05 -46.16 -31.91
CA ASP A 223 58.24 -44.80 -31.38
C ASP A 223 57.15 -43.85 -31.91
N LEU A 224 56.87 -43.89 -33.22
CA LEU A 224 55.79 -43.10 -33.82
C LEU A 224 54.41 -43.49 -33.25
N GLN A 225 54.15 -44.78 -33.02
CA GLN A 225 52.92 -45.24 -32.38
C GLN A 225 52.80 -44.72 -30.94
N SER A 226 53.91 -44.70 -30.19
CA SER A 226 53.95 -44.15 -28.83
C SER A 226 53.61 -42.66 -28.81
N MET A 227 54.23 -41.87 -29.69
CA MET A 227 53.96 -40.43 -29.82
C MET A 227 52.50 -40.14 -30.21
N ILE A 228 51.94 -40.91 -31.15
CA ILE A 228 50.54 -40.72 -31.55
C ILE A 228 49.58 -41.12 -30.43
N ALA A 229 49.86 -42.22 -29.71
CA ALA A 229 49.05 -42.65 -28.56
C ALA A 229 49.07 -41.61 -27.44
N GLU A 230 50.23 -41.01 -27.15
CA GLU A 230 50.37 -39.92 -26.18
C GLU A 230 49.57 -38.69 -26.62
N ARG A 231 49.62 -38.33 -27.91
CA ARG A 231 48.82 -37.22 -28.44
C ARG A 231 47.32 -37.48 -28.35
N ILE A 232 46.86 -38.69 -28.66
CA ILE A 232 45.45 -39.10 -28.49
C ILE A 232 45.05 -39.00 -27.02
N HIS A 233 45.90 -39.46 -26.10
CA HIS A 233 45.63 -39.36 -24.66
C HIS A 233 45.46 -37.90 -24.22
N ILE A 234 46.39 -37.01 -24.62
CA ILE A 234 46.30 -35.57 -24.33
C ILE A 234 44.98 -34.99 -24.85
N LEU A 235 44.63 -35.23 -26.12
CA LEU A 235 43.38 -34.73 -26.69
C LEU A 235 42.14 -35.27 -25.98
N LYS A 236 42.13 -36.55 -25.57
CA LYS A 236 41.04 -37.13 -24.76
C LYS A 236 40.93 -36.46 -23.40
N THR A 237 42.04 -36.18 -22.73
CA THR A 237 42.04 -35.46 -21.45
C THR A 237 41.54 -34.03 -21.61
N GLU A 238 42.00 -33.30 -22.62
CA GLU A 238 41.52 -31.94 -22.91
C GLU A 238 40.00 -31.93 -23.13
N VAL A 239 39.47 -32.85 -23.95
CA VAL A 239 38.02 -32.99 -24.19
C VAL A 239 37.24 -33.31 -22.92
N ALA A 240 37.80 -34.14 -22.02
CA ALA A 240 37.16 -34.46 -20.76
C ALA A 240 37.14 -33.25 -19.80
N THR A 241 38.26 -32.51 -19.72
CA THR A 241 38.35 -31.31 -18.87
C THR A 241 37.43 -30.20 -19.31
N THR A 242 37.35 -29.92 -20.61
CA THR A 242 36.43 -28.89 -21.14
C THR A 242 34.98 -29.28 -20.86
N LYS A 243 34.59 -30.53 -21.12
CA LYS A 243 33.22 -30.99 -20.85
C LYS A 243 32.83 -30.85 -19.36
N ASN A 244 33.72 -31.18 -18.43
CA ASN A 244 33.45 -31.01 -17.00
C ASN A 244 33.29 -29.53 -16.61
N ASP A 245 34.12 -28.64 -17.16
CA ASP A 245 34.02 -27.20 -16.93
C ASP A 245 32.69 -26.63 -17.46
N GLN A 246 32.25 -27.10 -18.64
CA GLN A 246 30.94 -26.75 -19.22
C GLN A 246 29.76 -27.15 -18.31
N ASP A 247 29.76 -28.41 -17.86
CA ASP A 247 28.70 -28.93 -17.00
C ASP A 247 28.65 -28.18 -15.66
N HIS A 248 29.82 -27.80 -15.12
CA HIS A 248 29.90 -27.02 -13.88
C HIS A 248 29.34 -25.61 -14.07
N LYS A 249 29.84 -24.87 -15.08
CA LYS A 249 29.39 -23.51 -15.40
C LYS A 249 27.88 -23.46 -15.63
N MET A 250 27.32 -24.40 -16.42
CA MET A 250 25.88 -24.48 -16.66
C MET A 250 25.06 -24.74 -15.41
N LYS A 251 25.52 -25.62 -14.51
CA LYS A 251 24.85 -25.86 -13.22
C LYS A 251 24.81 -24.60 -12.36
N VAL A 252 25.91 -23.85 -12.30
CA VAL A 252 25.99 -22.60 -11.52
C VAL A 252 24.97 -21.57 -12.02
N VAL A 253 24.92 -21.31 -13.33
CA VAL A 253 23.99 -20.32 -13.88
C VAL A 253 22.53 -20.78 -13.76
N THR A 254 22.22 -22.04 -14.08
CA THR A 254 20.85 -22.57 -13.97
C THR A 254 20.34 -22.57 -12.52
N SER A 255 21.17 -22.94 -11.55
CA SER A 255 20.82 -22.86 -10.13
C SER A 255 20.57 -21.42 -9.65
N ARG A 256 21.39 -20.46 -10.11
CA ARG A 256 21.23 -19.03 -9.79
C ARG A 256 19.93 -18.47 -10.34
N VAL A 257 19.61 -18.75 -11.60
CA VAL A 257 18.34 -18.36 -12.23
C VAL A 257 17.15 -18.98 -11.50
N ALA A 258 17.23 -20.26 -11.13
CA ALA A 258 16.17 -20.93 -10.36
C ALA A 258 15.94 -20.29 -8.99
N ALA A 259 17.02 -19.91 -8.29
CA ALA A 259 16.95 -19.24 -7.00
C ALA A 259 16.28 -17.85 -7.10
N LEU A 260 16.67 -17.04 -8.09
CA LEU A 260 16.06 -15.73 -8.34
C LEU A 260 14.57 -15.85 -8.70
N MET A 261 14.20 -16.84 -9.53
CA MET A 261 12.81 -17.11 -9.87
C MET A 261 11.97 -17.54 -8.66
N LYS A 262 12.58 -18.23 -7.68
CA LYS A 262 11.92 -18.58 -6.42
C LYS A 262 11.71 -17.35 -5.53
N GLN A 263 12.71 -16.48 -5.41
CA GLN A 263 12.59 -15.22 -4.68
C GLN A 263 11.54 -14.28 -5.29
N LYS A 264 11.53 -14.12 -6.61
CA LYS A 264 10.51 -13.34 -7.33
C LYS A 264 9.09 -13.81 -7.00
N ARG A 265 8.85 -15.13 -7.05
CA ARG A 265 7.54 -15.73 -6.70
C ARG A 265 7.16 -15.53 -5.23
N HIS A 266 8.13 -15.42 -4.33
CA HIS A 266 7.85 -15.14 -2.92
C HIS A 266 7.41 -13.69 -2.73
N LEU A 267 8.14 -12.74 -3.29
CA LEU A 267 7.83 -11.31 -3.18
C LEU A 267 6.50 -10.96 -3.86
N GLN A 268 6.16 -11.63 -4.98
CA GLN A 268 4.86 -11.47 -5.61
C GLN A 268 3.70 -11.93 -4.72
N ARG A 269 3.88 -13.00 -3.95
CA ARG A 269 2.87 -13.47 -2.98
C ARG A 269 2.71 -12.48 -1.82
N GLU A 270 3.81 -12.01 -1.25
CA GLU A 270 3.76 -11.00 -0.19
C GLU A 270 3.11 -9.70 -0.66
N LEU A 271 3.40 -9.26 -1.88
CA LEU A 271 2.75 -8.08 -2.45
C LEU A 271 1.24 -8.28 -2.61
N ALA A 272 0.80 -9.46 -3.05
CA ALA A 272 -0.62 -9.78 -3.16
C ALA A 272 -1.32 -9.78 -1.79
N GLU A 273 -0.67 -10.35 -0.76
CA GLU A 273 -1.17 -10.33 0.63
C GLU A 273 -1.22 -8.90 1.20
N LEU A 274 -0.23 -8.05 0.90
CA LEU A 274 -0.25 -6.64 1.27
C LEU A 274 -1.35 -5.85 0.55
N GLN A 275 -1.67 -6.20 -0.70
CA GLN A 275 -2.76 -5.57 -1.45
C GLN A 275 -4.13 -5.95 -0.91
N THR A 276 -4.35 -7.24 -0.58
CA THR A 276 -5.62 -7.68 0.00
C THR A 276 -5.84 -7.07 1.38
N THR A 277 -4.80 -7.00 2.22
CA THR A 277 -4.87 -6.33 3.53
C THR A 277 -5.12 -4.84 3.41
N THR A 278 -4.55 -4.12 2.42
CA THR A 278 -4.93 -2.72 2.19
C THR A 278 -6.39 -2.57 1.77
N SER A 279 -6.87 -3.43 0.87
CA SER A 279 -8.25 -3.35 0.38
C SER A 279 -9.26 -3.58 1.50
N THR A 280 -9.01 -4.58 2.36
CA THR A 280 -9.87 -4.84 3.52
C THR A 280 -9.79 -3.73 4.56
N GLN A 281 -8.61 -3.13 4.79
CA GLN A 281 -8.50 -2.00 5.69
C GLN A 281 -9.19 -0.73 5.15
N LEU A 282 -9.09 -0.45 3.85
CA LEU A 282 -9.81 0.66 3.21
C LEU A 282 -11.33 0.46 3.29
N ALA A 283 -11.82 -0.76 3.02
CA ALA A 283 -13.24 -1.08 3.18
C ALA A 283 -13.72 -0.90 4.64
N ASN A 284 -12.91 -1.31 5.62
CA ASN A 284 -13.21 -1.09 7.03
C ASN A 284 -13.25 0.40 7.40
N ILE A 285 -12.35 1.21 6.82
CA ILE A 285 -12.35 2.67 7.00
C ILE A 285 -13.65 3.27 6.44
N GLU A 286 -14.03 2.91 5.20
CA GLU A 286 -15.27 3.41 4.57
C GLU A 286 -16.52 3.05 5.40
N VAL A 287 -16.55 1.84 5.96
CA VAL A 287 -17.63 1.39 6.85
C VAL A 287 -17.65 2.19 8.15
N LEU A 288 -16.49 2.41 8.79
CA LEU A 288 -16.40 3.19 10.03
C LEU A 288 -16.74 4.67 9.81
N THR A 289 -16.32 5.27 8.70
CA THR A 289 -16.69 6.66 8.35
C THR A 289 -18.17 6.78 8.05
N SER A 290 -18.76 5.79 7.36
CA SER A 290 -20.19 5.74 7.06
C SER A 290 -21.03 5.53 8.33
N GLN A 291 -20.60 4.64 9.23
CA GLN A 291 -21.24 4.42 10.52
C GLN A 291 -21.15 5.65 11.42
N ALA A 292 -20.00 6.34 11.41
CA ALA A 292 -19.84 7.58 12.14
C ALA A 292 -20.76 8.68 11.58
N ALA A 293 -20.84 8.84 10.25
CA ALA A 293 -21.75 9.79 9.60
C ALA A 293 -23.23 9.49 9.93
N MET A 294 -23.61 8.22 9.90
CA MET A 294 -24.94 7.76 10.33
C MET A 294 -25.23 8.06 11.80
N ASN A 295 -24.26 7.87 12.69
CA ASN A 295 -24.43 8.18 14.11
C ASN A 295 -24.57 9.69 14.35
N THR A 296 -23.80 10.52 13.63
CA THR A 296 -23.94 11.99 13.70
C THR A 296 -25.32 12.46 13.19
N LEU A 297 -25.81 11.88 12.09
CA LEU A 297 -27.16 12.14 11.58
C LEU A 297 -28.24 11.67 12.56
N LYS A 298 -28.04 10.53 13.20
CA LYS A 298 -28.97 9.99 14.20
C LYS A 298 -29.03 10.85 15.46
N ILE A 299 -27.90 11.40 15.90
CA ILE A 299 -27.84 12.38 16.99
C ILE A 299 -28.56 13.67 16.57
N GLY A 300 -28.31 14.20 15.37
CA GLY A 300 -28.99 15.40 14.87
C GLY A 300 -30.49 15.25 14.59
N LEU A 301 -30.98 14.02 14.40
CA LEU A 301 -32.41 13.70 14.28
C LEU A 301 -33.09 13.47 15.65
N LEU A 302 -32.31 13.21 16.70
CA LEU A 302 -32.79 12.96 18.06
C LEU A 302 -32.70 14.20 18.97
N THR A 303 -32.04 15.28 18.52
CA THR A 303 -31.99 16.61 19.15
C THR A 303 -32.93 17.58 18.45
#